data_AF-A0AAV8EBZ4-F1
#
_entry.id   AF-A0AAV8EBZ4-F1
#
_cell.length_a   1.000
_cell.length_b   1.000
_cell.length_c   1.000
_cell.angle_alpha   90.00
_cell.angle_beta   90.00
_cell.angle_gamma   90.00
#
_symmetry.space_group_name_H-M   'P 1'
#
loop_
_entity.id
_entity.type
_entity.pdbx_description
1 polymer ?
#
loop_
_entity_poly.entity_id
_entity_poly.type
_entity_poly.pdbx_seq_one_letter_code
_entity_poly.pdbx_strand_id
1 'polypeptide(L)'
;MLFITTYDEHGGFFDHVPTPVGVPSPDGIVGTNFNFQFDRLGVRVPTFFISPWVEPGTVIHRPSGPTETSQFEHSSIPATVKKIFHLKDFLTKRDAWAGTFDSVLTRTTPREDCPETLPNAKKLREIGANEEAKISDFQRELVQMAAALNGDCTKDIYPDKLAEGMTVAEAAHYVNDAYKIFREECDRCIKAGMDGSYIPTMDPKEPANKPCPLPVCGMLACFGCNTNTSTSKGD
;
A
#
# COMPACT_ATOMS: atom_id res chain seq x y z
N MET A 1 -10.44 -25.48 -14.41
CA MET A 1 -10.38 -24.32 -13.48
C MET A 1 -9.15 -23.50 -13.82
N LEU A 2 -9.28 -22.18 -13.94
CA LEU A 2 -8.17 -21.25 -14.19
C LEU A 2 -8.06 -20.27 -13.03
N PHE A 3 -6.93 -20.30 -12.33
CA PHE A 3 -6.60 -19.34 -11.28
C PHE A 3 -5.69 -18.26 -11.86
N ILE A 4 -6.04 -17.00 -11.61
CA ILE A 4 -5.33 -15.83 -12.15
C ILE A 4 -4.78 -15.05 -10.97
N THR A 5 -3.48 -14.80 -10.97
CA THR A 5 -2.85 -13.88 -10.04
C THR A 5 -2.33 -12.69 -10.84
N THR A 6 -2.89 -11.51 -10.61
CA THR A 6 -2.44 -10.26 -11.23
C THR A 6 -2.14 -9.24 -10.15
N TYR A 7 -1.14 -8.42 -10.41
CA TYR A 7 -0.85 -7.25 -9.58
C TYR A 7 -1.75 -6.10 -10.04
N ASP A 8 -2.19 -5.26 -9.11
CA ASP A 8 -2.96 -4.06 -9.40
C ASP A 8 -2.04 -2.94 -9.92
N GLU A 9 -0.83 -2.83 -9.37
CA GLU A 9 0.20 -1.88 -9.80
C GLU A 9 1.61 -2.46 -9.88
N HIS A 10 2.53 -1.71 -10.49
CA HIS A 10 3.93 -2.08 -10.65
C HIS A 10 4.82 -1.82 -9.41
N GLY A 11 4.27 -1.23 -8.34
CA GLY A 11 5.02 -0.92 -7.11
C GLY A 11 6.16 0.11 -7.25
N GLY A 12 6.20 0.90 -8.32
CA GLY A 12 7.26 1.90 -8.56
C GLY A 12 8.57 1.31 -9.10
N PHE A 13 8.60 0.01 -9.38
CA PHE A 13 9.78 -0.65 -9.92
C PHE A 13 10.03 -0.28 -11.38
N PHE A 14 11.31 -0.18 -11.76
CA PHE A 14 11.71 0.12 -13.13
C PHE A 14 11.24 -0.98 -14.10
N ASP A 15 10.60 -0.56 -15.19
CA ASP A 15 10.33 -1.39 -16.37
C ASP A 15 10.93 -0.71 -17.60
N HIS A 16 11.59 -1.49 -18.45
CA HIS A 16 12.25 -1.02 -19.66
C HIS A 16 11.29 -0.80 -20.84
N VAL A 17 10.07 -1.35 -20.79
CA VAL A 17 9.10 -1.27 -21.88
C VAL A 17 8.30 0.03 -21.76
N PRO A 18 8.31 0.89 -22.79
CA PRO A 18 7.49 2.09 -22.82
C PRO A 18 6.00 1.76 -22.72
N THR A 19 5.27 2.59 -21.97
CA THR A 19 3.82 2.44 -21.80
C THR A 19 3.08 2.69 -23.12
N PRO A 20 2.16 1.80 -23.55
CA PRO A 20 1.33 2.02 -24.73
C PRO A 20 0.49 3.31 -24.66
N VAL A 21 0.39 4.00 -25.79
CA VAL A 21 -0.39 5.23 -25.99
C VAL A 21 -1.41 5.06 -27.13
N GLY A 22 -2.40 5.94 -27.21
CA GLY A 22 -3.46 5.85 -28.23
C GLY A 22 -4.47 4.74 -27.93
N VAL A 23 -4.64 4.40 -26.65
CA VAL A 23 -5.55 3.36 -26.18
C VAL A 23 -6.94 3.97 -25.92
N PRO A 24 -8.06 3.28 -26.21
CA PRO A 24 -9.39 3.89 -26.11
C PRO A 24 -9.76 4.28 -24.67
N SER A 25 -9.94 5.57 -24.38
CA SER A 25 -10.47 6.04 -23.09
C SER A 25 -11.74 5.25 -22.71
N PRO A 26 -11.85 4.72 -21.47
CA PRO A 26 -12.90 3.76 -21.10
C PRO A 26 -14.30 4.33 -21.31
N ASP A 27 -14.53 5.56 -20.85
CA ASP A 27 -15.81 6.28 -20.87
C ASP A 27 -15.73 7.63 -21.61
N GLY A 28 -14.53 8.09 -21.97
CA GLY A 28 -14.31 9.40 -22.59
C GLY A 28 -14.32 10.57 -21.61
N ILE A 29 -14.30 10.29 -20.30
CA ILE A 29 -14.22 11.32 -19.26
C ILE A 29 -12.76 11.76 -19.11
N VAL A 30 -12.53 13.07 -19.18
CA VAL A 30 -11.21 13.67 -18.98
C VAL A 30 -11.01 13.98 -17.50
N GLY A 31 -9.83 13.67 -16.98
CA GLY A 31 -9.44 13.99 -15.60
C GLY A 31 -9.48 15.50 -15.36
N THR A 32 -10.18 15.92 -14.30
CA THR A 32 -10.35 17.33 -13.92
C THR A 32 -9.04 18.00 -13.55
N ASN A 33 -8.11 17.24 -12.96
CA ASN A 33 -6.77 17.67 -12.64
C ASN A 33 -5.81 17.15 -13.73
N PHE A 34 -4.97 18.04 -14.27
CA PHE A 34 -3.95 17.75 -15.28
C PHE A 34 -4.45 17.34 -16.69
N ASN A 35 -5.76 17.47 -16.99
CA ASN A 35 -6.34 17.16 -18.30
C ASN A 35 -6.00 15.75 -18.83
N PHE A 36 -5.92 14.77 -17.92
CA PHE A 36 -5.53 13.41 -18.27
C PHE A 36 -6.64 12.71 -19.08
N GLN A 37 -6.32 12.27 -20.29
CA GLN A 37 -7.32 11.73 -21.26
C GLN A 37 -7.67 10.25 -21.03
N PHE A 38 -6.92 9.57 -20.16
CA PHE A 38 -6.97 8.11 -20.00
C PHE A 38 -6.74 7.35 -21.31
N ASP A 39 -6.01 7.91 -22.27
CA ASP A 39 -5.76 7.32 -23.60
C ASP A 39 -4.43 6.55 -23.69
N ARG A 40 -3.94 6.08 -22.54
CA ARG A 40 -2.71 5.28 -22.41
C ARG A 40 -2.88 4.19 -21.36
N LEU A 41 -1.92 3.28 -21.32
CA LEU A 41 -1.79 2.30 -20.23
C LEU A 41 -0.73 2.75 -19.22
N GLY A 42 -0.80 2.17 -18.02
CA GLY A 42 0.24 2.28 -17.02
C GLY A 42 1.44 1.38 -17.34
N VAL A 43 2.38 1.32 -16.39
CA VAL A 43 3.52 0.40 -16.46
C VAL A 43 3.02 -1.05 -16.36
N ARG A 44 3.78 -1.99 -16.96
CA ARG A 44 3.42 -3.41 -16.92
C ARG A 44 3.41 -3.92 -15.49
N VAL A 45 2.50 -4.87 -15.26
CA VAL A 45 2.36 -5.59 -14.00
C VAL A 45 2.52 -7.09 -14.26
N PRO A 46 3.07 -7.87 -13.31
CA PRO A 46 3.11 -9.32 -13.44
C PRO A 46 1.69 -9.92 -13.46
N THR A 47 1.49 -10.93 -14.29
CA THR A 47 0.27 -11.73 -14.32
C THR A 47 0.61 -13.20 -14.54
N PHE A 48 0.03 -14.08 -13.73
CA PHE A 48 0.23 -15.52 -13.75
C PHE A 48 -1.10 -16.23 -14.02
N PHE A 49 -1.05 -17.20 -14.94
CA PHE A 49 -2.15 -18.12 -15.25
C PHE A 49 -1.80 -19.50 -14.71
N ILE A 50 -2.60 -20.01 -13.78
CA ILE A 50 -2.35 -21.25 -13.06
C ILE A 50 -3.53 -22.19 -13.28
N SER A 51 -3.28 -23.30 -13.99
CA SER A 51 -4.32 -24.26 -14.35
C SER A 51 -3.71 -25.57 -14.87
N PRO A 52 -4.30 -26.75 -14.58
CA PRO A 52 -3.88 -28.01 -15.21
C PRO A 52 -4.20 -28.06 -16.71
N TRP A 53 -4.97 -27.10 -17.25
CA TRP A 53 -5.25 -26.98 -18.69
C TRP A 53 -4.26 -26.10 -19.45
N VAL A 54 -3.20 -25.62 -18.79
CA VAL A 54 -2.15 -24.79 -19.38
C VAL A 54 -0.85 -25.60 -19.45
N GLU A 55 -0.16 -25.54 -20.60
CA GLU A 55 1.14 -26.20 -20.74
C GLU A 55 2.20 -25.57 -19.81
N PRO A 56 3.04 -26.38 -19.14
CA PRO A 56 4.09 -25.85 -18.27
C PRO A 56 5.08 -24.98 -19.05
N GLY A 57 5.48 -23.85 -18.46
CA GLY A 57 6.42 -22.91 -19.09
C GLY A 57 5.81 -22.06 -20.21
N THR A 58 4.49 -22.06 -20.37
CA THR A 58 3.82 -21.19 -21.35
C THR A 58 4.03 -19.72 -21.01
N VAL A 59 4.55 -18.96 -21.98
CA VAL A 59 4.66 -17.50 -21.92
C VAL A 59 3.86 -16.91 -23.08
N ILE A 60 2.89 -16.04 -22.75
CA ILE A 60 2.14 -15.27 -23.74
C ILE A 60 2.62 -13.82 -23.73
N HIS A 61 2.95 -13.27 -24.90
CA HIS A 61 3.53 -11.93 -25.01
C HIS A 61 2.49 -10.86 -25.34
N ARG A 62 1.79 -11.03 -26.47
CA ARG A 62 0.75 -10.11 -26.94
C ARG A 62 -0.54 -10.87 -27.18
N PRO A 63 -1.70 -10.23 -26.99
CA PRO A 63 -2.97 -10.85 -27.32
C PRO A 63 -3.15 -10.97 -28.83
N SER A 64 -3.99 -11.92 -29.22
CA SER A 64 -4.76 -11.81 -30.45
C SER A 64 -6.02 -11.05 -30.09
N GLY A 65 -6.01 -9.73 -30.30
CA GLY A 65 -7.08 -8.84 -29.82
C GLY A 65 -8.11 -8.50 -30.89
N PRO A 66 -9.23 -7.83 -30.49
CA PRO A 66 -10.21 -7.30 -31.44
C PRO A 66 -9.58 -6.34 -32.46
N THR A 67 -8.48 -5.68 -32.12
CA THR A 67 -7.68 -4.86 -33.03
C THR A 67 -6.20 -5.23 -32.94
N GLU A 68 -5.40 -4.78 -33.93
CA GLU A 68 -3.94 -4.98 -33.94
C GLU A 68 -3.22 -4.25 -32.80
N THR A 69 -3.85 -3.22 -32.22
CA THR A 69 -3.27 -2.42 -31.14
C THR A 69 -3.57 -2.95 -29.75
N SER A 70 -4.53 -3.86 -29.62
CA SER A 70 -4.94 -4.48 -28.35
C SER A 70 -3.75 -4.98 -27.53
N GLN A 71 -3.81 -4.77 -26.22
CA GLN A 71 -2.83 -5.27 -25.26
C GLN A 71 -3.50 -6.13 -24.19
N PHE A 72 -2.69 -6.89 -23.46
CA PHE A 72 -3.10 -7.43 -22.17
C PHE A 72 -2.99 -6.33 -21.12
N GLU A 73 -4.10 -6.08 -20.42
CA GLU A 73 -4.21 -5.14 -19.31
C GLU A 73 -5.37 -5.58 -18.40
N HIS A 74 -5.64 -4.90 -17.28
CA HIS A 74 -6.62 -5.36 -16.28
C HIS A 74 -8.02 -5.62 -16.85
N SER A 75 -8.44 -4.87 -17.86
CA SER A 75 -9.71 -5.04 -18.56
C SER A 75 -9.75 -6.27 -19.48
N SER A 76 -8.62 -6.95 -19.70
CA SER A 76 -8.58 -8.29 -20.31
C SER A 76 -9.34 -9.33 -19.49
N ILE A 77 -9.45 -9.15 -18.16
CA ILE A 77 -10.23 -10.03 -17.28
C ILE A 77 -11.72 -9.93 -17.62
N PRO A 78 -12.39 -8.77 -17.50
CA PRO A 78 -13.80 -8.65 -17.89
C PRO A 78 -14.03 -8.96 -19.38
N ALA A 79 -13.09 -8.62 -20.28
CA ALA A 79 -13.19 -9.00 -21.70
C ALA A 79 -13.22 -10.53 -21.89
N THR A 80 -12.38 -11.26 -21.17
CA THR A 80 -12.32 -12.73 -21.24
C THR A 80 -13.54 -13.36 -20.58
N VAL A 81 -14.02 -12.81 -19.44
CA VAL A 81 -15.27 -13.24 -18.80
C VAL A 81 -16.45 -13.07 -19.76
N LYS A 82 -16.57 -11.91 -20.43
CA LYS A 82 -17.60 -11.68 -21.45
C LYS A 82 -17.54 -12.76 -22.53
N LYS A 83 -16.35 -13.04 -23.07
CA LYS A 83 -16.15 -14.01 -24.15
C LYS A 83 -16.55 -15.42 -23.73
N ILE A 84 -16.09 -15.87 -22.56
CA ILE A 84 -16.35 -17.24 -22.06
C ILE A 84 -17.83 -17.45 -21.72
N PHE A 85 -18.49 -16.45 -21.12
CA PHE A 85 -19.90 -16.57 -20.69
C PHE A 85 -20.90 -16.01 -21.70
N HIS A 86 -20.44 -15.58 -22.88
CA HIS A 86 -21.26 -14.99 -23.93
C HIS A 86 -22.16 -13.84 -23.42
N LEU A 87 -21.60 -12.96 -22.58
CA LEU A 87 -22.34 -11.80 -22.08
C LEU A 87 -22.61 -10.82 -23.24
N LYS A 88 -23.75 -10.13 -23.19
CA LYS A 88 -24.21 -9.28 -24.30
C LYS A 88 -23.30 -8.08 -24.52
N ASP A 89 -23.04 -7.33 -23.46
CA ASP A 89 -22.42 -6.01 -23.53
C ASP A 89 -21.04 -5.99 -22.89
N PHE A 90 -20.19 -5.07 -23.36
CA PHE A 90 -18.94 -4.71 -22.66
C PHE A 90 -19.30 -3.64 -21.62
N LEU A 91 -18.49 -3.52 -20.57
CA LEU A 91 -18.68 -2.50 -19.53
C LEU A 91 -18.27 -1.10 -20.03
N THR A 92 -17.22 -1.03 -20.87
CA THR A 92 -16.59 0.20 -21.34
C THR A 92 -16.01 0.01 -22.76
N LYS A 93 -15.41 1.07 -23.31
CA LYS A 93 -14.61 0.95 -24.55
C LYS A 93 -13.29 0.22 -24.32
N ARG A 94 -12.79 0.18 -23.08
CA ARG A 94 -11.49 -0.38 -22.72
C ARG A 94 -11.52 -1.91 -22.74
N ASP A 95 -12.47 -2.54 -22.05
CA ASP A 95 -12.68 -4.00 -22.11
C ASP A 95 -13.17 -4.47 -23.50
N ALA A 96 -13.84 -3.61 -24.27
CA ALA A 96 -14.16 -3.91 -25.68
C ALA A 96 -12.91 -3.97 -26.58
N TRP A 97 -11.85 -3.23 -26.23
CA TRP A 97 -10.59 -3.19 -26.96
C TRP A 97 -9.54 -4.18 -26.43
N ALA A 98 -9.61 -4.53 -25.14
CA ALA A 98 -8.63 -5.36 -24.46
C ALA A 98 -8.51 -6.76 -25.10
N GLY A 99 -7.29 -7.29 -25.11
CA GLY A 99 -7.04 -8.65 -25.56
C GLY A 99 -7.63 -9.68 -24.59
N THR A 100 -8.18 -10.78 -25.12
CA THR A 100 -8.63 -11.93 -24.31
C THR A 100 -7.54 -12.98 -24.19
N PHE A 101 -7.50 -13.70 -23.07
CA PHE A 101 -6.44 -14.68 -22.75
C PHE A 101 -6.95 -16.13 -22.72
N ASP A 102 -8.15 -16.42 -23.24
CA ASP A 102 -8.69 -17.78 -23.32
C ASP A 102 -7.77 -18.74 -24.10
N SER A 103 -6.94 -18.21 -25.01
CA SER A 103 -5.94 -18.97 -25.75
C SER A 103 -4.85 -19.60 -24.88
N VAL A 104 -4.72 -19.21 -23.61
CA VAL A 104 -3.78 -19.82 -22.67
C VAL A 104 -4.17 -21.26 -22.32
N LEU A 105 -5.46 -21.60 -22.43
CA LEU A 105 -5.99 -22.94 -22.17
C LEU A 105 -5.76 -23.83 -23.40
N THR A 106 -4.53 -24.28 -23.57
CA THR A 106 -4.08 -25.00 -24.78
C THR A 106 -4.37 -26.50 -24.74
N ARG A 107 -4.68 -27.07 -23.57
CA ARG A 107 -4.83 -28.53 -23.39
C ARG A 107 -6.28 -28.98 -23.46
N THR A 108 -6.50 -30.15 -24.07
CA THR A 108 -7.80 -30.84 -24.07
C THR A 108 -8.01 -31.71 -22.84
N THR A 109 -6.93 -32.21 -22.22
CA THR A 109 -6.96 -32.96 -20.96
C THR A 109 -6.16 -32.25 -19.87
N PRO A 110 -6.65 -32.26 -18.60
CA PRO A 110 -5.91 -31.69 -17.50
C PRO A 110 -4.61 -32.45 -17.27
N ARG A 111 -3.58 -31.72 -16.85
CA ARG A 111 -2.34 -32.27 -16.35
C ARG A 111 -2.54 -32.95 -14.99
N GLU A 112 -1.78 -34.00 -14.76
CA GLU A 112 -1.79 -34.78 -13.51
C GLU A 112 -0.54 -34.52 -12.66
N ASP A 113 0.42 -33.73 -13.14
CA ASP A 113 1.68 -33.39 -12.48
C ASP A 113 1.62 -32.08 -11.67
N CYS A 114 0.43 -31.63 -11.28
CA CYS A 114 0.27 -30.39 -10.53
C CYS A 114 0.72 -30.55 -9.07
N PRO A 115 1.59 -29.65 -8.56
CA PRO A 115 2.05 -29.72 -7.18
C PRO A 115 0.89 -29.46 -6.21
N GLU A 116 0.69 -30.36 -5.24
CA GLU A 116 -0.31 -30.19 -4.18
C GLU A 116 0.15 -29.23 -3.08
N THR A 117 1.46 -29.07 -2.92
CA THR A 117 2.08 -28.19 -1.92
C THR A 117 3.15 -27.33 -2.56
N LEU A 118 3.23 -26.06 -2.17
CA LEU A 118 4.33 -25.19 -2.53
C LEU A 118 5.54 -25.48 -1.62
N PRO A 119 6.78 -25.41 -2.15
CA PRO A 119 7.96 -25.51 -1.31
C PRO A 119 8.04 -24.32 -0.35
N ASN A 120 8.68 -24.53 0.80
CA ASN A 120 9.00 -23.43 1.71
C ASN A 120 9.81 -22.35 0.97
N ALA A 121 9.46 -21.09 1.21
CA ALA A 121 10.20 -19.97 0.64
C ALA A 121 11.67 -20.07 1.04
N LYS A 122 12.56 -20.10 0.06
CA LYS A 122 14.00 -20.13 0.32
C LYS A 122 14.40 -18.79 0.94
N LYS A 123 15.11 -18.83 2.06
CA LYS A 123 15.67 -17.62 2.68
C LYS A 123 16.61 -16.96 1.66
N LEU A 124 16.33 -15.71 1.29
CA LEU A 124 17.13 -14.98 0.29
C LEU A 124 18.51 -14.58 0.81
N ARG A 125 18.68 -14.53 2.14
CA ARG A 125 19.96 -14.21 2.81
C ARG A 125 20.14 -15.13 4.01
N GLU A 126 21.33 -15.72 4.14
CA GLU A 126 21.68 -16.53 5.31
C GLU A 126 21.77 -15.68 6.58
N ILE A 127 22.36 -14.49 6.44
CA ILE A 127 22.57 -13.51 7.51
C ILE A 127 21.36 -12.59 7.72
N GLY A 128 21.19 -12.12 8.96
CA GLY A 128 20.19 -11.11 9.32
C GLY A 128 20.53 -9.71 8.79
N ALA A 129 19.73 -8.72 9.19
CA ALA A 129 20.05 -7.32 8.92
C ALA A 129 21.35 -6.92 9.64
N ASN A 130 22.20 -6.12 8.99
CA ASN A 130 23.33 -5.50 9.68
C ASN A 130 22.80 -4.28 10.43
N GLU A 131 22.46 -4.49 11.70
CA GLU A 131 21.83 -3.49 12.57
C GLU A 131 22.70 -2.25 12.81
N GLU A 132 24.02 -2.41 12.77
CA GLU A 132 25.01 -1.34 12.99
C GLU A 132 25.38 -0.59 11.70
N ALA A 133 24.89 -1.05 10.54
CA ALA A 133 25.14 -0.35 9.28
C ALA A 133 24.44 1.01 9.27
N LYS A 134 25.01 1.97 8.52
CA LYS A 134 24.29 3.19 8.16
C LYS A 134 23.08 2.82 7.30
N ILE A 135 21.98 3.54 7.51
CA ILE A 135 20.77 3.37 6.71
C ILE A 135 21.00 3.70 5.23
N SER A 136 20.30 2.99 4.34
CA SER A 136 20.19 3.35 2.92
C SER A 136 19.28 4.55 2.70
N ASP A 137 19.31 5.13 1.50
CA ASP A 137 18.42 6.24 1.14
C ASP A 137 16.93 5.84 1.24
N PHE A 138 16.60 4.61 0.81
CA PHE A 138 15.25 4.08 0.98
C PHE A 138 14.83 3.96 2.46
N GLN A 139 15.73 3.49 3.33
CA GLN A 139 15.45 3.41 4.77
C GLN A 139 15.31 4.80 5.41
N ARG A 140 16.05 5.79 4.92
CA ARG A 140 15.91 7.21 5.30
C ARG A 140 14.51 7.75 4.94
N GLU A 141 14.02 7.45 3.74
CA GLU A 141 12.67 7.84 3.32
C GLU A 141 11.59 7.20 4.21
N LEU A 142 11.78 5.94 4.63
CA LEU A 142 10.85 5.29 5.57
C LEU A 142 10.82 5.97 6.95
N VAL A 143 11.98 6.43 7.46
CA VAL A 143 12.05 7.23 8.70
C VAL A 143 11.32 8.56 8.54
N GLN A 144 11.52 9.24 7.41
CA GLN A 144 10.84 10.51 7.11
C GLN A 144 9.32 10.32 7.03
N MET A 145 8.86 9.24 6.39
CA MET A 145 7.43 8.89 6.36
C MET A 145 6.89 8.61 7.77
N ALA A 146 7.65 7.88 8.60
CA ALA A 146 7.26 7.60 9.98
C ALA A 146 7.14 8.87 10.84
N ALA A 147 7.93 9.92 10.55
CA ALA A 147 7.81 11.21 11.21
C ALA A 147 6.43 11.87 11.02
N ALA A 148 5.75 11.57 9.91
CA ALA A 148 4.37 12.05 9.70
C ALA A 148 3.36 11.34 10.62
N LEU A 149 3.66 10.10 11.04
CA LEU A 149 2.78 9.30 11.89
C LEU A 149 2.81 9.75 13.36
N ASN A 150 3.94 10.29 13.83
CA ASN A 150 4.12 10.74 15.21
C ASN A 150 4.16 12.26 15.39
N GLY A 151 3.98 13.02 14.30
CA GLY A 151 3.98 14.49 14.30
C GLY A 151 5.37 15.13 14.20
N ASP A 152 6.45 14.36 14.15
CA ASP A 152 7.82 14.90 14.03
C ASP A 152 8.08 15.57 12.68
N CYS A 153 7.22 15.37 11.67
CA CYS A 153 7.31 16.05 10.38
C CYS A 153 7.18 17.58 10.48
N THR A 154 6.71 18.11 11.61
CA THR A 154 6.62 19.55 11.85
C THR A 154 7.84 20.13 12.56
N LYS A 155 8.85 19.31 12.91
CA LYS A 155 10.06 19.75 13.62
C LYS A 155 11.11 20.26 12.64
N ASP A 156 11.95 21.20 13.08
CA ASP A 156 13.05 21.80 12.28
C ASP A 156 14.11 20.79 11.81
N ILE A 157 14.11 19.58 12.36
CA ILE A 157 15.01 18.49 11.96
C ILE A 157 14.54 17.76 10.70
N TYR A 158 13.27 17.92 10.30
CA TYR A 158 12.70 17.27 9.12
C TYR A 158 12.97 18.08 7.83
N PRO A 159 13.20 17.43 6.67
CA PRO A 159 13.41 15.98 6.49
C PRO A 159 14.88 15.55 6.67
N ASP A 160 15.82 16.49 6.53
CA ASP A 160 17.22 16.16 6.24
C ASP A 160 18.03 15.69 7.45
N LYS A 161 17.84 16.33 8.61
CA LYS A 161 18.61 16.02 9.83
C LYS A 161 18.03 14.87 10.65
N LEU A 162 16.74 14.57 10.48
CA LEU A 162 16.02 13.58 11.27
C LEU A 162 16.72 12.21 11.25
N ALA A 163 17.13 11.75 10.06
CA ALA A 163 17.73 10.44 9.87
C ALA A 163 19.25 10.51 9.63
N GLU A 164 19.88 11.64 9.94
CA GLU A 164 21.32 11.82 9.78
C GLU A 164 22.07 10.98 10.80
N GLY A 165 23.01 10.15 10.33
CA GLY A 165 23.87 9.33 11.19
C GLY A 165 23.22 8.08 11.80
N MET A 166 21.93 7.83 11.59
CA MET A 166 21.24 6.67 12.15
C MET A 166 21.81 5.34 11.66
N THR A 167 21.87 4.36 12.58
CA THR A 167 22.04 2.94 12.25
C THR A 167 20.72 2.31 11.80
N VAL A 168 20.80 1.12 11.18
CA VAL A 168 19.61 0.34 10.79
C VAL A 168 18.75 0.01 12.01
N ALA A 169 19.34 -0.33 13.15
CA ALA A 169 18.60 -0.59 14.38
C ALA A 169 17.87 0.66 14.90
N GLU A 170 18.54 1.81 14.95
CA GLU A 170 17.95 3.08 15.41
C GLU A 170 16.78 3.50 14.54
N ALA A 171 16.94 3.43 13.22
CA ALA A 171 15.87 3.73 12.27
C ALA A 171 14.68 2.77 12.40
N ALA A 172 14.94 1.46 12.57
CA ALA A 172 13.88 0.48 12.79
C ALA A 172 13.13 0.73 14.10
N HIS A 173 13.83 1.07 15.18
CA HIS A 173 13.23 1.46 16.44
C HIS A 173 12.34 2.70 16.29
N TYR A 174 12.85 3.76 15.65
CA TYR A 174 12.10 4.98 15.41
C TYR A 174 10.81 4.72 14.64
N VAL A 175 10.87 3.97 13.53
CA VAL A 175 9.69 3.64 12.71
C VAL A 175 8.66 2.83 13.50
N ASN A 176 9.10 1.83 14.27
CA ASN A 176 8.21 1.02 15.11
C ASN A 176 7.54 1.85 16.21
N ASP A 177 8.29 2.74 16.86
CA ASP A 177 7.77 3.62 17.90
C ASP A 177 6.78 4.64 17.33
N ALA A 178 7.08 5.24 16.17
CA ALA A 178 6.17 6.14 15.48
C ALA A 178 4.86 5.45 15.08
N TYR A 179 4.95 4.22 14.56
CA TYR A 179 3.77 3.41 14.24
C TYR A 179 2.95 3.08 15.49
N LYS A 180 3.61 2.70 16.59
CA LYS A 180 2.94 2.41 17.87
C LYS A 180 2.19 3.64 18.38
N ILE A 181 2.83 4.81 18.37
CA ILE A 181 2.25 6.09 18.76
C ILE A 181 1.00 6.38 17.92
N PHE A 182 1.09 6.23 16.60
CA PHE A 182 -0.06 6.43 15.70
C PHE A 182 -1.21 5.45 15.99
N ARG A 183 -0.92 4.17 16.25
CA ARG A 183 -1.96 3.21 16.61
C ARG A 183 -2.65 3.53 17.93
N GLU A 184 -1.90 3.93 18.95
CA GLU A 184 -2.46 4.36 20.23
C GLU A 184 -3.42 5.53 20.05
N GLU A 185 -3.10 6.44 19.13
CA GLU A 185 -3.97 7.54 18.76
C GLU A 185 -5.22 7.09 18.01
N CYS A 186 -5.10 6.20 17.02
CA CYS A 186 -6.26 5.60 16.36
C CYS A 186 -7.22 4.98 17.39
N ASP A 187 -6.69 4.21 18.34
CA ASP A 187 -7.49 3.59 19.41
C ASP A 187 -8.15 4.63 20.31
N ARG A 188 -7.48 5.75 20.60
CA ARG A 188 -8.05 6.89 21.35
C ARG A 188 -9.22 7.52 20.58
N CYS A 189 -9.06 7.77 19.29
CA CYS A 189 -10.10 8.36 18.43
C CYS A 189 -11.34 7.46 18.36
N ILE A 190 -11.14 6.14 18.18
CA ILE A 190 -12.25 5.17 18.18
C ILE A 190 -12.99 5.20 19.52
N LYS A 191 -12.26 5.19 20.65
CA LYS A 191 -12.88 5.26 21.99
C LYS A 191 -13.59 6.59 22.26
N ALA A 192 -13.14 7.67 21.62
CA ALA A 192 -13.78 8.99 21.67
C ALA A 192 -15.03 9.10 20.78
N GLY A 193 -15.38 8.06 20.01
CA GLY A 193 -16.56 8.03 19.15
C GLY A 193 -16.36 8.68 17.78
N MET A 194 -15.11 8.85 17.34
CA MET A 194 -14.81 9.34 15.99
C MET A 194 -15.18 8.26 14.95
N ASP A 195 -15.78 8.67 13.83
CA ASP A 195 -16.13 7.75 12.75
C ASP A 195 -14.91 7.30 11.93
N GLY A 196 -15.08 6.26 11.12
CA GLY A 196 -14.00 5.66 10.33
C GLY A 196 -13.40 6.54 9.22
N SER A 197 -13.96 7.73 9.00
CA SER A 197 -13.46 8.74 8.05
C SER A 197 -12.58 9.79 8.73
N TYR A 198 -12.53 9.82 10.07
CA TYR A 198 -11.65 10.70 10.80
C TYR A 198 -10.18 10.27 10.64
N ILE A 199 -9.33 11.20 10.24
CA ILE A 199 -7.89 10.97 10.09
C ILE A 199 -7.20 11.48 11.37
N PRO A 200 -6.62 10.61 12.20
CA PRO A 200 -5.90 11.05 13.39
C PRO A 200 -4.63 11.81 12.99
N THR A 201 -4.45 12.98 13.60
CA THR A 201 -3.27 13.83 13.41
C THR A 201 -2.52 13.93 14.72
N MET A 202 -1.21 13.71 14.70
CA MET A 202 -0.35 13.82 15.87
C MET A 202 0.35 15.17 15.91
N ASP A 203 0.21 15.89 17.01
CA ASP A 203 1.05 17.05 17.30
C ASP A 203 2.45 16.58 17.73
N PRO A 204 3.53 17.31 17.38
CA PRO A 204 4.89 16.96 17.77
C PRO A 204 5.01 16.85 19.29
N LYS A 205 5.50 15.71 19.79
CA LYS A 205 5.87 15.60 21.22
C LYS A 205 6.99 16.59 21.54
N GLU A 206 6.77 17.46 22.51
CA GLU A 206 7.84 18.25 23.15
C GLU A 206 8.93 17.30 23.69
N PRO A 207 10.22 17.69 23.66
CA PRO A 207 11.29 16.84 24.16
C PRO A 207 11.04 16.48 25.62
N ALA A 208 11.17 15.19 25.95
CA ALA A 208 11.06 14.72 27.33
C ALA A 208 12.04 15.51 28.22
N ASN A 209 11.50 16.29 29.16
CA ASN A 209 12.30 16.96 30.17
C ASN A 209 13.17 15.92 30.89
N LYS A 210 14.45 16.27 31.09
CA LYS A 210 15.43 15.44 31.83
C LYS A 210 14.80 14.92 33.13
N PRO A 211 15.10 13.67 33.56
CA PRO A 211 14.51 13.15 34.78
C PRO A 211 14.95 14.02 35.96
N CYS A 212 13.99 14.69 36.59
CA CYS A 212 14.19 15.33 37.88
C CYS A 212 14.57 14.23 38.90
N PRO A 213 15.61 14.42 39.73
CA PRO A 213 15.91 13.48 40.79
C PRO A 213 14.79 13.56 41.82
N LEU A 214 14.09 12.44 42.00
CA LEU A 214 13.05 12.23 43.01
C LEU A 214 13.56 12.60 44.42
N PRO A 215 12.76 13.25 45.26
CA PRO A 215 12.80 12.98 46.68
C PRO A 215 11.78 11.89 47.02
N VAL A 216 12.26 10.86 47.68
CA VAL A 216 11.48 9.85 48.39
C VAL A 216 10.73 10.53 49.56
N CYS A 217 9.56 9.98 49.89
CA CYS A 217 8.72 10.22 51.08
C CYS A 217 7.55 11.20 50.84
N GLY A 218 6.27 10.87 51.07
CA GLY A 218 5.70 9.73 51.78
C GLY A 218 4.21 9.58 51.51
N MET A 219 3.68 8.48 52.05
CA MET A 219 2.32 7.97 51.95
C MET A 219 1.21 8.99 52.27
N LEU A 220 0.08 8.85 51.56
CA LEU A 220 -1.29 9.14 51.99
C LEU A 220 -1.53 10.46 52.75
N ALA A 221 -2.09 11.45 52.04
CA ALA A 221 -2.99 12.44 52.64
C ALA A 221 -4.29 12.44 51.82
N CYS A 222 -5.31 11.88 52.46
CA CYS A 222 -6.68 11.72 52.00
C CYS A 222 -7.42 13.06 51.83
N PHE A 223 -8.48 13.00 51.02
CA PHE A 223 -9.82 13.57 51.26
C PHE A 223 -9.97 14.64 52.36
N GLY A 224 -10.52 15.81 51.97
CA GLY A 224 -11.30 16.63 52.90
C GLY A 224 -11.44 18.10 52.50
N CYS A 225 -12.68 18.50 52.17
CA CYS A 225 -13.26 19.83 52.36
C CYS A 225 -12.84 20.94 51.35
N ASN A 226 -13.72 21.80 50.83
CA ASN A 226 -15.15 21.98 51.05
C ASN A 226 -15.77 22.77 49.89
N THR A 227 -17.06 22.55 49.69
CA THR A 227 -18.02 23.32 48.88
C THR A 227 -18.09 24.80 49.29
N ASN A 228 -18.38 25.69 48.33
CA ASN A 228 -19.46 26.68 48.51
C ASN A 228 -19.92 27.28 47.17
N THR A 229 -21.22 27.15 46.93
CA THR A 229 -22.04 27.80 45.93
C THR A 229 -22.42 29.23 46.34
N SER A 230 -22.64 30.09 45.33
CA SER A 230 -23.77 31.03 45.18
C SER A 230 -23.50 32.56 45.11
N THR A 231 -24.24 33.16 44.17
CA THR A 231 -24.81 34.53 44.07
C THR A 231 -24.00 35.74 43.54
N SER A 232 -24.25 36.05 42.26
CA SER A 232 -24.97 37.23 41.68
C SER A 232 -24.73 38.69 42.11
N LYS A 233 -24.85 39.56 41.07
CA LYS A 233 -24.99 41.04 40.98
C LYS A 233 -23.64 41.78 41.08
N GLY A 234 -23.28 42.70 40.19
CA GLY A 234 -24.06 43.59 39.34
C GLY A 234 -23.64 45.01 39.70
N ASP A 235 -22.97 45.70 38.77
CA ASP A 235 -22.90 47.16 38.55
C ASP A 235 -22.26 47.39 37.18
#